data_AF-A0AAD9JQQ1-F1
#
_entry.id   AF-A0AAD9JQQ1-F1
#
_cell.length_a   1.000
_cell.length_b   1.000
_cell.length_c   1.000
_cell.angle_alpha   90.00
_cell.angle_beta   90.00
_cell.angle_gamma   90.00
#
_symmetry.space_group_name_H-M   'P 1'
#
loop_
_entity.id
_entity.type
_entity.pdbx_description
1 polymer ?
#
loop_
_entity_poly.entity_id
_entity_poly.type
_entity_poly.pdbx_seq_one_letter_code
_entity_poly.pdbx_strand_id
1 'polypeptide(L)'
;MLSALEKAKLHLAGAYAINSLFWTYMNTKGENPKEHGVKDELDRIKNYMGRVKEIEDRLKAPKLDKSASKKFVRNALWQAAHKRSGSSTDTPSKHSKKEDT
;
A
#
# COMPACT_ATOMS: atom_id res chain seq x y z
N MET A 1 -4.90 -25.24 0.81
CA MET A 1 -3.78 -24.89 1.73
C MET A 1 -3.80 -23.37 1.89
N LEU A 2 -3.85 -22.81 3.11
CA LEU A 2 -3.91 -21.34 3.29
C LEU A 2 -2.64 -20.67 2.77
N SER A 3 -2.78 -19.49 2.16
CA SER A 3 -1.67 -18.61 1.82
C SER A 3 -0.94 -18.11 3.07
N ALA A 4 0.31 -17.65 2.92
CA ALA A 4 1.09 -17.12 4.05
C ALA A 4 0.38 -15.96 4.76
N LEU A 5 -0.33 -15.12 4.01
CA LEU A 5 -1.05 -13.96 4.52
C LEU A 5 -2.28 -14.37 5.33
N GLU A 6 -3.06 -15.35 4.84
CA GLU A 6 -4.22 -15.87 5.57
C GLU A 6 -3.79 -16.60 6.85
N LYS A 7 -2.68 -17.34 6.83
CA LYS A 7 -2.10 -17.94 8.04
C LYS A 7 -1.71 -16.87 9.06
N ALA A 8 -1.03 -15.80 8.62
CA ALA A 8 -0.65 -14.71 9.52
C ALA A 8 -1.88 -14.05 10.17
N LYS A 9 -2.94 -13.81 9.40
CA LYS A 9 -4.22 -13.30 9.91
C LYS A 9 -4.85 -14.22 10.95
N LEU A 10 -4.87 -15.53 10.67
CA LEU A 10 -5.42 -16.53 11.59
C LEU A 10 -4.68 -16.54 12.92
N HIS A 11 -3.34 -16.57 12.88
CA HIS A 11 -2.52 -16.55 14.10
C HIS A 11 -2.69 -15.25 14.89
N LEU A 12 -2.74 -14.10 14.22
CA LEU A 12 -2.97 -12.81 14.88
C LEU A 12 -4.37 -12.74 15.53
N ALA A 13 -5.40 -13.23 14.84
CA ALA A 13 -6.76 -13.29 15.39
C ALA A 13 -6.82 -14.18 16.65
N GLY A 14 -6.18 -15.36 16.61
CA GLY A 14 -6.09 -16.25 17.76
C GLY A 14 -5.35 -15.62 18.95
N ALA A 15 -4.20 -15.00 18.70
CA ALA A 15 -3.44 -14.29 19.73
C ALA A 15 -4.25 -13.13 20.34
N TYR A 16 -4.95 -12.36 19.53
CA TYR A 16 -5.81 -11.26 20.00
C TYR A 16 -6.96 -11.78 20.87
N ALA A 17 -7.62 -12.87 20.45
CA ALA A 17 -8.73 -13.47 21.19
C ALA A 17 -8.28 -13.94 22.57
N ILE A 18 -7.16 -14.69 22.66
CA ILE A 18 -6.64 -15.21 23.93
C ILE A 18 -6.28 -14.05 24.88
N ASN A 19 -5.62 -13.01 24.39
CA ASN A 19 -5.25 -11.86 25.22
C ASN A 19 -6.46 -11.03 25.66
N SER A 20 -7.49 -10.92 24.81
CA SER A 20 -8.74 -10.25 25.16
C SER A 20 -9.55 -11.00 26.22
N LEU A 21 -9.55 -12.33 26.15
CA LEU A 21 -10.14 -13.18 27.19
C LEU A 21 -9.38 -13.04 28.50
N PHE A 22 -8.04 -13.00 28.45
CA PHE A 22 -7.22 -12.78 29.64
C PHE A 22 -7.46 -11.39 30.26
N TRP A 23 -7.58 -10.34 29.44
CA TRP A 23 -7.99 -9.02 29.90
C TRP A 23 -9.34 -9.05 30.62
N THR A 24 -10.32 -9.76 30.05
CA THR A 24 -11.65 -9.92 30.63
C THR A 24 -11.58 -10.65 31.97
N TYR A 25 -10.78 -11.71 32.05
CA TYR A 25 -10.52 -12.45 33.28
C TYR A 25 -9.93 -11.56 34.39
N MET A 26 -8.94 -10.71 34.10
CA MET A 26 -8.42 -9.78 35.11
C MET A 26 -9.49 -8.82 35.63
N ASN A 27 -10.34 -8.30 34.74
CA ASN A 27 -11.46 -7.46 35.16
C ASN A 27 -12.41 -8.18 36.12
N THR A 28 -12.68 -9.48 35.92
CA THR A 28 -13.55 -10.24 36.83
C THR A 28 -12.92 -10.53 38.18
N LYS A 29 -11.58 -10.57 38.24
CA LYS A 29 -10.81 -10.70 39.50
C LYS A 29 -10.65 -9.37 40.24
N GLY A 30 -11.05 -8.25 39.63
CA GLY A 30 -10.85 -6.91 40.17
C GLY A 30 -9.42 -6.39 40.03
N GLU A 31 -8.59 -7.08 39.25
CA GLU A 31 -7.22 -6.65 38.95
C GLU A 31 -7.22 -5.68 37.77
N ASN A 32 -6.41 -4.63 37.82
CA ASN A 32 -6.31 -3.65 36.75
C ASN A 32 -5.48 -4.19 35.59
N PRO A 33 -6.06 -4.49 34.41
CA PRO A 33 -5.31 -5.05 33.28
C PRO A 33 -4.26 -4.10 32.72
N LYS A 34 -4.37 -2.80 33.01
CA LYS A 34 -3.43 -1.77 32.54
C LYS A 34 -2.10 -1.79 33.30
N GLU A 35 -2.08 -2.35 34.50
CA GLU A 35 -0.87 -2.52 35.31
C GLU A 35 -0.15 -3.83 34.98
N HIS A 36 -0.80 -4.70 34.20
CA HIS A 36 -0.24 -5.95 33.72
C HIS A 36 0.28 -5.82 32.27
N GLY A 37 1.29 -6.62 31.91
CA GLY A 37 1.87 -6.65 30.56
C GLY A 37 0.91 -7.12 29.44
N VAL A 38 -0.35 -7.44 29.74
CA VAL A 38 -1.35 -7.81 28.72
C VAL A 38 -1.64 -6.65 27.77
N LYS A 39 -1.53 -5.42 28.26
CA LYS A 39 -1.79 -4.23 27.45
C LYS A 39 -0.74 -4.12 26.34
N ASP A 40 0.52 -4.29 26.71
CA ASP A 40 1.65 -4.25 25.78
C ASP A 40 1.54 -5.39 24.75
N GLU A 41 1.07 -6.56 25.18
CA GLU A 41 0.80 -7.69 24.29
C GLU A 41 -0.30 -7.36 23.27
N LEU A 42 -1.42 -6.80 23.71
CA LEU A 42 -2.50 -6.37 22.84
C LEU A 42 -2.06 -5.28 21.85
N ASP A 43 -1.28 -4.30 22.32
CA ASP A 43 -0.77 -3.23 21.46
C ASP A 43 0.26 -3.76 20.45
N ARG A 44 1.09 -4.73 20.84
CA ARG A 44 1.99 -5.45 19.93
C ARG A 44 1.19 -6.19 18.84
N ILE A 45 0.15 -6.92 19.21
CA ILE A 45 -0.71 -7.66 18.26
C ILE A 45 -1.38 -6.68 17.28
N LYS A 46 -1.95 -5.58 17.77
CA LYS A 46 -2.56 -4.53 16.92
C LYS A 46 -1.56 -3.95 15.93
N ASN A 47 -0.33 -3.69 16.35
CA ASN A 47 0.73 -3.22 15.46
C ASN A 47 1.02 -4.23 14.33
N TYR A 48 1.09 -5.53 14.64
CA TYR A 48 1.26 -6.57 13.62
C TYR A 48 0.05 -6.70 12.69
N MET A 49 -1.18 -6.54 13.20
CA MET A 49 -2.37 -6.47 12.35
C MET A 49 -2.31 -5.27 11.38
N GLY A 50 -1.82 -4.12 11.84
CA GLY A 50 -1.54 -2.95 10.99
C GLY A 50 -0.56 -3.28 9.87
N ARG A 51 0.56 -3.93 10.18
CA ARG A 51 1.54 -4.38 9.17
C ARG A 51 0.95 -5.35 8.15
N VAL A 52 0.10 -6.28 8.57
CA VAL A 52 -0.60 -7.19 7.65
C VAL A 52 -1.49 -6.41 6.69
N LYS A 53 -2.22 -5.41 7.20
CA LYS A 53 -3.05 -4.53 6.38
C LYS A 53 -2.22 -3.72 5.38
N GLU A 54 -1.09 -3.15 5.79
CA GLU A 54 -0.18 -2.43 4.88
C GLU A 54 0.34 -3.33 3.75
N ILE A 55 0.67 -4.58 4.06
CA ILE A 55 1.10 -5.56 3.05
C ILE A 55 -0.04 -5.83 2.06
N GLU A 56 -1.27 -6.00 2.55
CA GLU A 56 -2.45 -6.20 1.69
C GLU A 56 -2.73 -5.01 0.79
N ASP A 57 -2.65 -3.80 1.33
CA ASP A 57 -2.90 -2.59 0.57
C ASP A 57 -1.82 -2.39 -0.49
N ARG A 58 -0.55 -2.71 -0.17
CA ARG A 58 0.54 -2.72 -1.15
C ARG A 58 0.34 -3.74 -2.26
N LEU A 59 -0.26 -4.90 -1.96
CA LEU A 59 -0.58 -5.90 -2.99
C LEU A 59 -1.68 -5.43 -3.94
N LYS A 60 -2.61 -4.59 -3.45
CA LYS A 60 -3.69 -3.98 -4.24
C LYS A 60 -3.27 -2.71 -4.99
N ALA A 61 -2.14 -2.10 -4.63
CA ALA A 61 -1.70 -0.84 -5.20
C ALA A 61 -1.44 -0.94 -6.72
N PRO A 62 -1.80 0.10 -7.50
CA PRO A 62 -1.56 0.12 -8.95
C PRO A 62 -0.05 0.07 -9.23
N LYS A 63 0.35 -0.81 -10.15
CA LYS A 63 1.74 -0.95 -10.57
C LYS A 63 2.04 0.02 -11.71
N LEU A 64 3.15 0.76 -11.60
CA LEU A 64 3.61 1.65 -12.68
C LEU A 64 4.11 0.82 -13.88
N ASP A 65 3.71 1.22 -15.09
CA ASP A 65 4.27 0.68 -16.32
C ASP A 65 5.66 1.27 -16.58
N LYS A 66 6.69 0.48 -16.25
CA LYS A 66 8.10 0.83 -16.45
C LYS A 66 8.44 1.19 -17.90
N SER A 67 7.78 0.56 -18.88
CA SER A 67 7.99 0.81 -20.30
C SER A 67 7.47 2.20 -20.68
N ALA A 68 6.25 2.52 -20.28
CA ALA A 68 5.67 3.85 -20.48
C ALA A 68 6.49 4.94 -19.80
N SER A 69 6.89 4.74 -18.53
CA SER A 69 7.75 5.69 -17.81
C SER A 69 9.07 5.97 -18.53
N LYS A 70 9.74 4.94 -19.07
CA LYS A 70 10.98 5.11 -19.85
C LYS A 70 10.75 5.93 -21.12
N LYS A 71 9.63 5.71 -21.81
CA LYS A 71 9.25 6.49 -23.00
C LYS A 71 9.02 7.96 -22.67
N PHE A 72 8.32 8.26 -21.57
CA PHE A 72 8.10 9.62 -21.11
C PHE A 72 9.40 10.35 -20.81
N VAL A 73 10.31 9.72 -20.05
CA VAL A 73 11.62 10.30 -19.72
C VAL A 73 12.45 10.54 -20.99
N ARG A 74 12.52 9.57 -21.90
CA ARG A 74 13.25 9.72 -23.17
C ARG A 74 12.73 10.87 -24.00
N ASN A 75 11.40 10.97 -24.15
CA ASN A 75 10.77 12.04 -24.92
C ASN A 75 11.03 13.42 -24.28
N ALA A 76 10.89 13.53 -22.96
CA ALA A 76 11.15 14.78 -22.24
C ALA A 76 12.60 15.25 -22.39
N LEU A 77 13.58 14.33 -22.27
CA LEU A 77 15.00 14.65 -22.48
C LEU A 77 15.28 15.08 -23.92
N TRP A 78 14.69 14.39 -24.89
CA TRP A 78 14.82 14.72 -26.31
C TRP A 78 14.26 16.11 -26.62
N GLN A 79 13.05 16.42 -26.14
CA GLN A 79 12.43 17.75 -26.30
C GLN A 79 13.26 18.85 -25.62
N ALA A 80 13.79 18.59 -24.42
CA ALA A 80 14.63 19.55 -23.71
C ALA A 80 15.97 19.80 -24.41
N ALA A 81 16.54 18.79 -25.08
CA ALA A 81 17.72 18.98 -25.93
C ALA A 81 17.40 19.84 -27.15
N HIS A 82 16.30 19.57 -27.86
CA HIS A 82 15.88 20.33 -29.05
C HIS A 82 15.50 21.77 -28.72
N LYS A 83 14.90 22.02 -27.54
CA LYS A 83 14.61 23.37 -27.05
C LYS A 83 15.88 24.17 -26.76
N ARG A 84 16.96 23.52 -26.31
CA ARG A 84 18.25 24.17 -26.01
C ARG A 84 19.08 24.45 -27.25
N SER A 85 18.94 23.65 -28.31
CA SER A 85 19.70 23.80 -29.55
C SER A 85 19.11 24.79 -30.56
N GLY A 86 17.99 25.47 -30.24
CA GLY A 86 17.48 26.56 -31.05
C GLY A 86 17.12 26.18 -32.49
N SER A 87 16.06 25.39 -32.68
CA SER A 87 15.25 25.45 -33.90
C SER A 87 13.77 25.48 -33.52
N SER A 88 13.16 26.64 -33.67
CA SER A 88 11.70 26.78 -33.70
C SER A 88 11.16 26.03 -34.92
N THR A 89 10.73 24.79 -34.74
CA THR A 89 9.76 24.17 -35.62
C THR A 89 8.59 23.72 -34.76
N ASP A 90 7.67 24.66 -34.54
CA ASP A 90 6.28 24.35 -34.24
C ASP A 90 5.75 23.49 -35.39
N THR A 91 5.52 22.20 -35.13
CA THR A 91 4.61 21.41 -35.96
C THR A 91 3.43 21.03 -35.09
N PRO A 92 2.28 21.73 -35.20
CA PRO A 92 1.05 21.28 -34.60
C PRO A 92 0.59 20.05 -35.39
N SER A 93 0.65 18.86 -34.77
CA SER A 93 -0.03 17.69 -35.33
C SER A 93 -1.54 17.89 -35.19
N LYS A 94 -2.13 18.62 -36.14
CA LYS A 94 -3.55 18.57 -36.47
C LYS A 94 -3.97 17.11 -36.62
N HIS A 95 -4.84 16.62 -35.75
CA HIS A 95 -5.78 15.59 -36.16
C HIS A 95 -7.03 16.32 -36.67
N SER A 96 -7.06 16.53 -37.99
CA SER A 96 -8.25 17.01 -38.69
C SER A 96 -9.33 15.94 -38.60
N LYS A 97 -10.49 16.34 -38.09
CA LYS A 97 -11.79 15.77 -38.43
C LYS A 97 -11.86 15.58 -39.95
N LYS A 98 -12.28 14.40 -40.41
CA LYS A 98 -12.98 14.21 -41.69
C LYS A 98 -14.11 13.21 -41.45
N GLU A 99 -15.31 13.77 -41.40
CA GLU A 99 -16.57 13.10 -41.68
C GLU A 99 -16.67 12.82 -43.20
N ASP A 100 -17.34 11.71 -43.48
CA ASP A 100 -18.20 11.33 -44.61
C ASP A 100 -17.67 11.23 -46.05
N THR A 101 -17.69 9.99 -46.56
CA THR A 101 -18.54 9.61 -47.71
C THR A 101 -18.99 8.17 -47.55
#